data_AF-A0A812WU13-F1
#
_entry.id   AF-A0A812WU13-F1
#
_cell.length_a   1.000
_cell.length_b   1.000
_cell.length_c   1.000
_cell.angle_alpha   90.00
_cell.angle_beta   90.00
_cell.angle_gamma   90.00
#
_symmetry.space_group_name_H-M   'P 1'
#
loop_
_entity.id
_entity.type
_entity.pdbx_description
1 polymer ?
#
loop_
_entity_poly.entity_id
_entity_poly.type
_entity_poly.pdbx_seq_one_letter_code
_entity_poly.pdbx_strand_id
1 'polypeptide(L)'
;MCLTSKRTKNLAWLVRERVLDLAEGSGSLCRLHEQKAIIAQMSPMLQGEVSEQLVDEWIHKVPYVKAMAADALAQVARKLKPLLFAPTEAISGERCLYIIRRGVCMRGGRILVTGDVWGKDMILSNELLRDNNQ
;
A
#
# COMPACT_ATOMS: atom_id res chain seq x y z
N MET A 1 9.79 33.31 24.05
CA MET A 1 9.72 32.24 25.06
C MET A 1 8.26 31.80 25.16
N CYS A 2 7.80 30.87 24.32
CA CYS A 2 6.40 30.43 24.29
C CYS A 2 6.27 29.07 24.97
N LEU A 3 5.71 29.06 26.17
CA LEU A 3 5.30 27.86 26.90
C LEU A 3 3.96 27.38 26.33
N THR A 4 3.98 26.45 25.37
CA THR A 4 2.75 25.76 24.95
C THR A 4 2.46 24.63 25.94
N SER A 5 1.39 24.84 26.71
CA SER A 5 0.73 23.92 27.63
C SER A 5 0.71 22.47 27.12
N LYS A 6 1.41 21.58 27.82
CA LYS A 6 1.32 20.13 27.63
C LYS A 6 -0.01 19.65 28.24
N ARG A 7 -1.09 19.69 27.47
CA ARG A 7 -2.31 18.91 27.76
C ARG A 7 -1.93 17.43 27.72
N THR A 8 -2.00 16.75 28.86
CA THR A 8 -1.89 15.29 28.96
C THR A 8 -3.10 14.66 28.27
N LYS A 9 -2.94 14.33 26.99
CA LYS A 9 -3.93 13.59 26.19
C LYS A 9 -4.00 12.15 26.70
N ASN A 10 -5.19 11.67 27.10
CA ASN A 10 -5.40 10.27 27.49
C ASN A 10 -5.41 9.37 26.24
N LEU A 11 -4.98 8.11 26.38
CA LEU A 11 -4.94 7.07 25.33
C LEU A 11 -6.24 6.98 24.51
N ALA A 12 -7.41 7.06 25.15
CA ALA A 12 -8.69 7.00 24.45
C ALA A 12 -8.90 8.17 23.46
N TRP A 13 -8.36 9.35 23.79
CA TRP A 13 -8.42 10.53 22.94
C TRP A 13 -7.45 10.41 21.75
N LEU A 14 -6.24 9.87 21.95
CA LEU A 14 -5.26 9.65 20.89
C LEU A 14 -5.75 8.62 19.85
N VAL A 15 -6.37 7.53 20.31
CA VAL A 15 -6.94 6.52 19.40
C VAL A 15 -8.08 7.12 18.58
N ARG A 16 -8.95 7.93 19.20
CA ARG A 16 -10.02 8.64 18.49
C ARG A 16 -9.50 9.57 17.40
N GLU A 17 -8.48 10.39 17.70
CA GLU A 17 -7.88 11.31 16.73
C GLU A 17 -7.31 10.53 15.52
N ARG A 18 -6.58 9.44 15.76
CA ARG A 18 -6.04 8.58 14.68
C ARG A 18 -7.12 7.94 13.82
N VAL A 19 -8.23 7.49 14.42
CA VAL A 19 -9.37 6.91 13.68
C VAL A 19 -10.06 7.97 12.82
N LEU A 20 -10.14 9.22 13.29
CA LEU A 20 -10.70 10.31 12.50
C LEU A 20 -9.80 10.66 11.31
N ASP A 21 -8.48 10.76 11.51
CA ASP A 21 -7.53 10.98 10.41
C ASP A 21 -7.61 9.88 9.35
N LEU A 22 -7.79 8.62 9.77
CA LEU A 22 -8.04 7.48 8.89
C LEU A 22 -9.40 7.61 8.17
N ALA A 23 -10.45 8.03 8.86
CA ALA A 23 -11.79 8.18 8.28
C ALA A 23 -11.80 9.24 7.18
N GLU A 24 -11.07 10.34 7.33
CA GLU A 24 -10.92 11.38 6.29
C GLU A 24 -10.27 10.83 5.02
N GLY A 25 -9.29 9.93 5.15
CA GLY A 25 -8.64 9.26 4.02
C GLY A 25 -9.42 8.07 3.43
N SER A 26 -10.45 7.58 4.12
CA SER A 26 -11.12 6.31 3.80
C SER A 26 -11.88 6.31 2.47
N GLY A 27 -12.35 7.46 1.98
CA GLY A 27 -13.13 7.54 0.73
C GLY A 27 -12.38 6.98 -0.49
N SER A 28 -11.05 7.17 -0.56
CA SER A 28 -10.24 6.60 -1.64
C SER A 28 -10.14 5.07 -1.54
N LEU A 29 -10.15 4.52 -0.33
CA LEU A 29 -10.13 3.07 -0.10
C LEU A 29 -11.47 2.41 -0.35
N CYS A 30 -12.58 3.02 0.06
CA CYS A 30 -13.91 2.51 -0.24
C CYS A 30 -14.10 2.38 -1.75
N ARG A 31 -13.71 3.42 -2.51
CA ARG A 31 -13.73 3.39 -3.98
C ARG A 31 -12.88 2.26 -4.57
N LEU A 32 -11.68 2.01 -4.03
CA LEU A 32 -10.83 0.91 -4.48
C LEU A 32 -11.43 -0.47 -4.15
N HIS A 33 -12.08 -0.63 -2.99
CA HIS A 33 -12.78 -1.85 -2.64
C HIS A 33 -13.97 -2.11 -3.57
N GLU A 34 -14.75 -1.07 -3.88
CA GLU A 34 -15.87 -1.15 -4.82
C GLU A 34 -15.38 -1.53 -6.23
N GLN A 35 -14.35 -0.85 -6.74
CA GLN A 35 -13.75 -1.19 -8.03
C GLN A 35 -13.31 -2.67 -8.07
N LYS A 36 -12.66 -3.14 -7.00
CA LYS A 36 -12.22 -4.53 -6.90
C LYS A 36 -13.40 -5.51 -6.85
N ALA A 37 -14.48 -5.15 -6.15
CA ALA A 37 -15.71 -5.96 -6.08
C ALA A 37 -16.43 -6.04 -7.43
N ILE A 38 -16.42 -4.95 -8.21
CA ILE A 38 -16.97 -4.91 -9.57
C ILE A 38 -16.12 -5.78 -10.50
N ILE A 39 -14.80 -5.64 -10.46
CA ILE A 39 -13.88 -6.45 -11.28
C ILE A 39 -14.07 -7.94 -11.01
N ALA A 40 -14.27 -8.34 -9.76
CA ALA A 40 -14.52 -9.75 -9.40
C ALA A 40 -15.78 -10.34 -10.05
N GLN A 41 -16.75 -9.51 -10.46
CA GLN A 41 -17.99 -9.93 -11.12
C GLN A 41 -17.89 -9.92 -12.66
N MET A 42 -16.80 -9.37 -13.22
CA MET A 42 -16.58 -9.32 -14.67
C MET A 42 -16.21 -10.70 -15.23
N SER A 43 -16.35 -10.88 -16.56
CA SER A 43 -15.88 -12.09 -17.24
C SER A 43 -14.34 -12.21 -17.15
N PRO A 44 -13.76 -13.43 -17.19
CA PRO A 44 -12.31 -13.62 -17.06
C PRO A 44 -11.48 -12.82 -18.07
N MET A 45 -11.98 -12.67 -19.30
CA MET A 45 -11.33 -11.88 -20.35
C MET A 45 -11.28 -10.38 -19.97
N LEU A 46 -12.42 -9.81 -19.58
CA LEU A 46 -12.51 -8.40 -19.19
C LEU A 46 -11.73 -8.12 -17.89
N GLN A 47 -11.67 -9.09 -16.98
CA GLN A 47 -10.82 -9.01 -15.79
C GLN A 47 -9.34 -8.85 -16.16
N GLY A 48 -8.87 -9.57 -17.18
CA GLY A 48 -7.49 -9.47 -17.66
C GLY A 48 -7.19 -8.07 -18.17
N GLU A 49 -8.00 -7.56 -19.09
CA GLU A 49 -7.86 -6.23 -19.68
C GLU A 49 -7.85 -5.11 -18.62
N VAL A 50 -8.78 -5.16 -17.66
CA VAL A 50 -8.85 -4.16 -16.58
C VAL A 50 -7.68 -4.29 -15.60
N SER A 51 -7.21 -5.52 -15.35
CA SER A 51 -6.07 -5.74 -14.45
C SER A 51 -4.77 -5.20 -15.01
N GLU A 52 -4.58 -5.23 -16.33
CA GLU A 52 -3.41 -4.64 -16.99
C GLU A 52 -3.35 -3.13 -16.76
N GLN A 53 -4.47 -2.42 -16.91
CA GLN A 53 -4.53 -0.97 -16.67
C GLN A 53 -4.28 -0.57 -15.20
N LEU A 54 -4.60 -1.45 -14.24
CA LEU A 54 -4.41 -1.16 -12.82
C LEU A 54 -2.96 -1.25 -12.36
N VAL A 55 -2.13 -1.95 -13.13
CA VAL A 55 -0.78 -2.39 -12.73
C VAL A 55 0.33 -1.52 -13.33
N ASP A 56 0.01 -0.67 -14.31
CA ASP A 56 0.96 -0.09 -15.27
C ASP A 56 2.13 0.70 -14.65
N GLU A 57 1.88 1.63 -13.72
CA GLU A 57 2.95 2.53 -13.25
C GLU A 57 4.03 1.84 -12.38
N TRP A 58 3.66 0.87 -11.55
CA TRP A 58 4.58 0.27 -10.58
C TRP A 58 5.24 -1.02 -11.10
N ILE A 59 4.66 -1.66 -12.13
CA ILE A 59 5.15 -2.94 -12.66
C ILE A 59 6.60 -2.83 -13.14
N HIS A 60 6.96 -1.70 -13.75
CA HIS A 60 8.30 -1.44 -14.26
C HIS A 60 9.36 -1.39 -13.15
N LYS A 61 8.95 -1.11 -11.91
CA LYS A 61 9.84 -1.04 -10.75
C LYS A 61 10.09 -2.41 -10.11
N VAL A 62 9.36 -3.46 -10.52
CA VAL A 62 9.45 -4.83 -9.97
C VAL A 62 9.74 -5.82 -11.10
N PRO A 63 11.03 -6.14 -11.37
CA PRO A 63 11.43 -6.87 -12.58
C PRO A 63 10.77 -8.24 -12.75
N TYR A 64 10.59 -8.99 -11.65
CA TYR A 64 9.98 -10.31 -11.71
C TYR A 64 8.47 -10.27 -11.97
N VAL A 65 7.78 -9.19 -11.60
CA VAL A 65 6.34 -9.02 -11.91
C VAL A 65 6.17 -8.65 -13.39
N LYS A 66 7.04 -7.78 -13.90
CA LYS A 66 7.08 -7.42 -15.33
C LYS A 66 7.26 -8.63 -16.24
N ALA A 67 7.99 -9.65 -15.79
CA ALA A 67 8.26 -10.86 -16.57
C ALA A 67 7.13 -11.91 -16.51
N MET A 68 6.06 -11.68 -15.75
CA MET A 68 4.95 -12.64 -15.61
C MET A 68 4.00 -12.59 -16.83
N ALA A 69 3.36 -13.72 -17.13
CA ALA A 69 2.29 -13.78 -18.11
C ALA A 69 1.07 -12.96 -17.64
N ALA A 70 0.29 -12.42 -18.59
CA ALA A 70 -0.89 -11.59 -18.31
C ALA A 70 -1.88 -12.25 -17.32
N ASP A 71 -2.13 -13.55 -17.46
CA ASP A 71 -3.00 -14.30 -16.54
C ASP A 71 -2.48 -14.33 -15.10
N ALA A 72 -1.17 -14.48 -14.93
CA ALA A 72 -0.51 -14.45 -13.62
C ALA A 72 -0.51 -13.03 -13.05
N LEU A 73 -0.32 -12.02 -13.89
CA LEU A 73 -0.39 -10.62 -13.49
C LEU A 73 -1.79 -10.25 -13.00
N ALA A 74 -2.83 -10.68 -13.70
CA ALA A 74 -4.23 -10.51 -13.27
C ALA A 74 -4.51 -11.21 -11.94
N GLN A 75 -3.88 -12.37 -11.67
CA GLN A 75 -3.96 -13.01 -10.35
C GLN A 75 -3.27 -12.20 -9.25
N VAL A 76 -2.09 -11.62 -9.52
CA VAL A 76 -1.39 -10.75 -8.58
C VAL A 76 -2.21 -9.50 -8.29
N ALA A 77 -2.71 -8.82 -9.32
CA ALA A 77 -3.55 -7.63 -9.20
C ALA A 77 -4.78 -7.89 -8.31
N ARG A 78 -5.43 -9.05 -8.49
CA ARG A 78 -6.56 -9.48 -7.64
C ARG A 78 -6.18 -9.74 -6.18
N LYS A 79 -4.95 -10.15 -5.90
CA LYS A 79 -4.47 -10.41 -4.52
C LYS A 79 -3.98 -9.15 -3.81
N LEU A 80 -3.74 -8.04 -4.52
CA LEU A 80 -3.38 -6.76 -3.90
C LEU A 80 -4.50 -6.28 -2.95
N LYS A 81 -4.11 -5.91 -1.74
CA LYS A 81 -5.04 -5.39 -0.72
C LYS A 81 -4.81 -3.89 -0.55
N PRO A 82 -5.83 -3.05 -0.77
CA PRO A 82 -5.70 -1.63 -0.52
C PRO A 82 -5.71 -1.40 1.01
N LEU A 83 -4.74 -0.63 1.51
CA LEU A 83 -4.54 -0.35 2.94
C LEU A 83 -4.45 1.17 3.17
N LEU A 84 -4.94 1.64 4.33
CA LEU A 84 -4.68 3.00 4.83
C LEU A 84 -3.74 2.93 6.00
N PHE A 85 -2.92 3.96 6.14
CA PHE A 85 -2.13 4.20 7.33
C PHE A 85 -2.40 5.63 7.81
N ALA A 86 -2.47 5.81 9.14
CA ALA A 86 -2.56 7.13 9.70
C ALA A 86 -1.25 7.90 9.44
N PRO A 87 -1.27 9.25 9.41
CA PRO A 87 -0.05 10.03 9.38
C PRO A 87 0.89 9.61 10.53
N THR A 88 2.19 9.54 10.26
CA THR A 88 3.25 9.17 11.23
C THR A 88 3.20 7.74 11.78
N GLU A 89 2.30 6.89 11.27
CA GLU A 89 2.27 5.48 11.65
C GLU A 89 3.42 4.70 11.02
N ALA A 90 4.05 3.84 11.82
CA ALA A 90 5.04 2.90 11.32
C ALA A 90 4.35 1.76 10.56
N ILE A 91 4.79 1.51 9.33
CA ILE A 91 4.28 0.41 8.51
C ILE A 91 5.18 -0.80 8.74
N SER A 92 4.72 -1.73 9.56
CA SER A 92 5.39 -3.01 9.81
C SER A 92 4.66 -4.14 9.08
N GLY A 93 5.37 -4.84 8.21
CA GLY A 93 4.87 -6.05 7.57
C GLY A 93 6.00 -6.90 7.05
N GLU A 94 6.01 -8.17 7.44
CA GLU A 94 6.99 -9.13 6.98
C GLU A 94 6.56 -9.69 5.61
N ARG A 95 7.51 -9.76 4.68
CA ARG A 95 7.33 -10.45 3.38
C ARG A 95 6.16 -9.90 2.55
N CYS A 96 6.03 -8.58 2.46
CA CYS A 96 5.01 -7.91 1.64
C CYS A 96 5.65 -6.90 0.68
N LEU A 97 5.15 -6.88 -0.56
CA LEU A 97 5.39 -5.80 -1.51
C LEU A 97 4.36 -4.69 -1.27
N TYR A 98 4.85 -3.48 -1.01
CA TYR A 98 4.02 -2.30 -0.84
C TYR A 98 4.13 -1.40 -2.06
N ILE A 99 3.01 -0.84 -2.48
CA ILE A 99 2.87 0.06 -3.62
C ILE A 99 2.18 1.33 -3.14
N ILE A 100 2.81 2.49 -3.30
CA ILE A 100 2.22 3.76 -2.89
C ILE A 100 1.24 4.21 -3.98
N ARG A 101 -0.05 4.13 -3.70
CA ARG A 101 -1.10 4.65 -4.60
C ARG A 101 -1.36 6.14 -4.40
N ARG A 102 -1.25 6.64 -3.17
CA ARG A 102 -1.47 8.04 -2.80
C ARG A 102 -0.79 8.33 -1.47
N GLY A 103 -0.17 9.51 -1.36
CA GLY A 103 0.49 9.96 -0.15
C GLY A 103 2.01 9.87 -0.24
N VAL A 104 2.65 10.00 0.92
CA VAL A 104 4.11 10.02 1.06
C VAL A 104 4.48 9.17 2.27
N CYS A 105 5.56 8.41 2.16
CA CYS A 105 6.17 7.75 3.31
C CYS A 105 7.68 7.95 3.32
N MET A 106 8.30 7.63 4.44
CA MET A 106 9.75 7.67 4.60
C MET A 106 10.24 6.29 5.01
N ARG A 107 11.33 5.81 4.39
CA ARG A 107 11.98 4.53 4.69
C ARG A 107 13.48 4.66 4.51
N GLY A 108 14.28 4.26 5.49
CA GLY A 108 15.74 4.31 5.40
C GLY A 108 16.31 5.69 5.03
N GLY A 109 15.68 6.76 5.53
CA GLY A 109 16.05 8.15 5.21
C GLY A 109 15.68 8.63 3.80
N ARG A 110 14.94 7.84 3.02
CA ARG A 110 14.44 8.22 1.69
C ARG A 110 12.94 8.49 1.74
N ILE A 111 12.51 9.52 1.03
CA ILE A 111 11.11 9.85 0.82
C ILE A 111 10.61 9.04 -0.39
N LEU A 112 9.50 8.33 -0.21
CA LEU A 112 8.82 7.58 -1.24
C LEU A 112 7.46 8.21 -1.51
N VAL A 113 7.09 8.33 -2.79
CA VAL A 113 5.88 9.03 -3.24
C VAL A 113 5.01 8.11 -4.10
N THR A 114 3.88 8.62 -4.59
CA THR A 114 2.99 7.88 -5.49
C THR A 114 3.76 7.17 -6.62
N GLY A 115 3.45 5.88 -6.80
CA GLY A 115 4.08 4.99 -7.76
C GLY A 115 5.35 4.32 -7.24
N ASP A 116 5.93 4.73 -6.11
CA ASP A 116 7.05 4.03 -5.50
C ASP A 116 6.64 2.71 -4.84
N VAL A 117 7.63 1.81 -4.75
CA VAL A 117 7.46 0.45 -4.27
C VAL A 117 8.62 0.02 -3.37
N TRP A 118 8.31 -0.73 -2.31
CA TRP A 118 9.30 -1.36 -1.44
C TRP A 118 8.88 -2.78 -1.06
N GLY A 119 9.82 -3.57 -0.52
CA GLY A 119 9.57 -4.99 -0.23
C GLY A 119 9.67 -5.90 -1.46
N LYS A 120 10.49 -5.51 -2.45
CA LYS A 120 10.69 -6.27 -3.69
C LYS A 120 11.32 -7.65 -3.43
N ASP A 121 12.08 -7.74 -2.37
CA ASP A 121 12.77 -8.88 -1.79
C ASP A 121 11.84 -9.88 -1.08
N MET A 122 10.51 -9.66 -1.06
CA MET A 122 9.55 -10.60 -0.47
C MET A 122 9.63 -12.03 -1.04
N ILE A 123 10.12 -12.18 -2.27
CA ILE A 123 10.27 -13.47 -2.95
C ILE A 123 11.44 -14.31 -2.40
N LEU A 124 12.40 -13.69 -1.72
CA LEU A 124 13.58 -14.37 -1.22
C LEU A 124 13.21 -15.18 0.02
N SER A 125 13.51 -16.47 0.07
CA SER A 125 13.26 -17.31 1.25
C SER A 125 14.20 -17.01 2.42
N ASN A 126 15.43 -16.55 2.12
CA ASN A 126 16.43 -16.23 3.12
C ASN A 126 16.24 -14.80 3.63
N GLU A 127 15.99 -14.67 4.94
CA GLU A 127 15.74 -13.40 5.62
C GLU A 127 16.96 -12.49 5.67
N LEU A 128 18.18 -13.05 5.63
CA LEU A 128 19.41 -12.26 5.63
C LEU A 128 19.63 -11.47 4.33
N LEU A 129 18.96 -11.88 3.25
CA LEU A 129 19.02 -11.20 1.96
C LEU A 129 17.89 -10.17 1.78
N ARG A 130 17.03 -10.02 2.79
CA ARG A 130 15.92 -9.07 2.78
C ARG A 130 16.36 -7.71 3.30
N ASP A 131 15.78 -6.67 2.72
CA ASP A 131 16.01 -5.29 3.14
C ASP A 131 15.17 -5.01 4.40
N ASN A 132 15.81 -5.25 5.55
CA ASN A 132 15.23 -5.01 6.87
C ASN A 132 15.34 -3.54 7.33
N ASN A 133 15.78 -2.62 6.47
CA ASN A 133 15.79 -1.20 6.80
C ASN A 133 14.35 -0.67 6.90
N GLN A 134 13.78 -0.76 8.09
CA GLN A 134 12.54 -0.10 8.50
C GLN A 134 12.84 1.36 8.87
#